data_AF-R7A1U5-F1
#
_entry.id   AF-R7A1U5-F1
#
_cell.length_a   1.000
_cell.length_b   1.000
_cell.length_c   1.000
_cell.angle_alpha   90.00
_cell.angle_beta   90.00
_cell.angle_gamma   90.00
#
_symmetry.space_group_name_H-M   'P 1'
#
loop_
_entity.id
_entity.type
_entity.pdbx_description
1 polymer ?
#
loop_
_entity_poly.entity_id
_entity_poly.type
_entity_poly.pdbx_seq_one_letter_code
_entity_poly.pdbx_strand_id
1 'polypeptide(L)'
;MSESRVFMLSGTDVQTIVSRLGNFFQTEKGMEVQSTKTTDGYTMQASQPKDGWKTLTGMRLAISVQLTVVGNQLNVTVGEGQWSDKIGAGAVGLFLAWPLAITAGMGAFKQQKLPAEIFQVIESCIMSGGKTVVVNSAGPAVASGMVICPKCKGQISAGSKFCNHCGTRLNNTCPNCGAPVTEGSAFCSECGQKL
;
A
#
# COMPACT_ATOMS: atom_id res chain seq x y z
N MET A 1 -17.50 4.00 -17.92
CA MET A 1 -17.47 5.46 -17.61
C MET A 1 -16.08 5.83 -17.14
N SER A 2 -15.58 7.04 -17.44
CA SER A 2 -14.27 7.50 -16.93
C SER A 2 -14.43 8.37 -15.67
N GLU A 3 -13.60 8.15 -14.66
CA GLU A 3 -13.52 8.98 -13.43
C GLU A 3 -12.19 9.73 -13.40
N SER A 4 -12.20 11.00 -12.99
CA SER A 4 -11.00 11.83 -12.93
C SER A 4 -10.87 12.50 -11.56
N ARG A 5 -9.63 12.57 -11.04
CA ARG A 5 -9.29 13.28 -9.80
C ARG A 5 -7.97 13.99 -9.92
N VAL A 6 -7.84 15.09 -9.18
CA VAL A 6 -6.62 15.91 -9.12
C VAL A 6 -5.94 15.71 -7.77
N PHE A 7 -4.63 15.50 -7.79
CA PHE A 7 -3.80 15.34 -6.60
C PHE A 7 -2.68 16.39 -6.57
N MET A 8 -2.22 16.75 -5.37
CA MET A 8 -1.06 17.62 -5.19
C MET A 8 0.19 16.77 -4.97
N LEU A 9 1.16 16.82 -5.88
CA LEU A 9 2.34 15.95 -5.82
C LEU A 9 3.17 16.17 -4.55
N SER A 10 3.20 17.39 -4.02
CA SER A 10 3.84 17.72 -2.74
C SER A 10 5.31 17.25 -2.66
N GLY A 11 6.03 17.31 -3.78
CA GLY A 11 7.42 16.83 -3.90
C GLY A 11 7.58 15.33 -4.18
N THR A 12 6.48 14.57 -4.29
CA THR A 12 6.48 13.16 -4.69
C THR A 12 6.67 13.05 -6.20
N ASP A 13 7.64 12.25 -6.63
CA ASP A 13 7.91 12.00 -8.05
C ASP A 13 6.82 11.11 -8.68
N VAL A 14 6.35 11.49 -9.87
CA VAL A 14 5.29 10.76 -10.58
C VAL A 14 5.71 9.34 -10.97
N GLN A 15 6.99 9.07 -11.22
CA GLN A 15 7.50 7.72 -11.49
C GLN A 15 7.34 6.82 -10.27
N THR A 16 7.46 7.35 -9.06
CA THR A 16 7.21 6.60 -7.82
C THR A 16 5.75 6.18 -7.74
N ILE A 17 4.83 7.08 -8.10
CA ILE A 17 3.39 6.82 -8.16
C ILE A 17 3.09 5.75 -9.21
N VAL A 18 3.65 5.88 -10.42
CA VAL A 18 3.51 4.90 -11.52
C VAL A 18 4.02 3.52 -11.09
N SER A 19 5.19 3.46 -10.47
CA SER A 19 5.77 2.19 -9.98
C SER A 19 4.89 1.56 -8.90
N ARG A 20 4.38 2.35 -7.96
CA ARG A 20 3.48 1.87 -6.91
C ARG A 20 2.17 1.34 -7.47
N LEU A 21 1.57 2.05 -8.42
CA LEU A 21 0.36 1.61 -9.11
C LEU A 21 0.59 0.33 -9.93
N GLY A 22 1.74 0.23 -10.61
CA GLY A 22 2.13 -0.98 -11.32
C GLY A 22 2.18 -2.20 -10.39
N ASN A 23 2.81 -2.05 -9.22
CA ASN A 23 2.87 -3.10 -8.20
C ASN A 23 1.49 -3.45 -7.63
N PHE A 24 0.65 -2.45 -7.34
CA PHE A 24 -0.73 -2.68 -6.91
C PHE A 24 -1.49 -3.55 -7.92
N PHE A 25 -1.43 -3.21 -9.20
CA PHE A 25 -2.11 -3.99 -10.23
C PHE A 25 -1.52 -5.38 -10.45
N GLN A 26 -0.19 -5.52 -10.46
CA GLN A 26 0.46 -6.82 -10.69
C GLN A 26 0.33 -7.74 -9.46
N THR A 27 0.70 -7.25 -8.28
CA THR A 27 0.81 -8.06 -7.07
C THR A 27 -0.53 -8.21 -6.34
N GLU A 28 -1.28 -7.12 -6.17
CA GLU A 28 -2.52 -7.16 -5.39
C GLU A 28 -3.73 -7.56 -6.23
N LYS A 29 -3.72 -7.20 -7.53
CA LYS A 29 -4.82 -7.51 -8.45
C LYS A 29 -4.52 -8.65 -9.42
N GLY A 30 -3.28 -9.14 -9.49
CA GLY A 30 -2.89 -10.23 -10.39
C GLY A 30 -3.05 -9.89 -11.88
N MET A 31 -2.98 -8.60 -12.23
CA MET A 31 -3.22 -8.11 -13.59
C MET A 31 -1.92 -7.98 -14.38
N GLU A 32 -2.03 -8.12 -15.70
CA GLU A 32 -0.96 -7.79 -16.64
C GLU A 32 -0.98 -6.28 -16.86
N VAL A 33 0.16 -5.61 -16.65
CA VAL A 33 0.25 -4.14 -16.68
C VAL A 33 1.28 -3.69 -17.70
N GLN A 34 0.91 -2.70 -18.49
CA GLN A 34 1.83 -1.94 -19.33
C GLN A 34 1.77 -0.47 -18.94
N SER A 35 2.93 0.18 -18.90
CA SER A 35 3.04 1.61 -18.64
C SER A 35 3.88 2.25 -19.73
N THR A 36 3.48 3.44 -20.17
CA THR A 36 4.15 4.18 -21.23
C THR A 36 4.26 5.64 -20.81
N LYS A 37 5.45 6.21 -20.95
CA LYS A 37 5.68 7.63 -20.70
C LYS A 37 5.07 8.45 -21.85
N THR A 38 4.36 9.51 -21.52
CA THR A 38 3.83 10.50 -22.48
C THR A 38 4.60 11.82 -22.33
N THR A 39 4.30 12.80 -23.19
CA THR A 39 4.90 14.14 -23.12
C THR A 39 4.69 14.77 -21.74
N ASP A 40 3.48 14.61 -21.18
CA ASP A 40 3.04 15.30 -19.97
C ASP A 40 2.84 14.36 -18.78
N GLY A 41 3.37 13.13 -18.82
CA GLY A 41 3.26 12.17 -17.72
C GLY A 41 3.33 10.71 -18.15
N TYR A 42 2.32 9.92 -17.77
CA TYR A 42 2.28 8.48 -17.99
C TYR A 42 0.88 8.00 -18.35
N THR A 43 0.80 6.96 -19.17
CA THR A 43 -0.42 6.18 -19.36
C THR A 43 -0.14 4.73 -18.96
N MET A 44 -1.05 4.13 -18.21
CA MET A 44 -0.97 2.76 -17.75
C MET A 44 -2.21 2.01 -18.20
N GLN A 45 -2.04 0.75 -18.60
CA GLN A 45 -3.11 -0.17 -18.93
C GLN A 45 -2.93 -1.46 -18.15
N ALA A 46 -3.98 -1.92 -17.47
CA ALA A 46 -3.99 -3.16 -16.69
C ALA A 46 -5.11 -4.08 -17.18
N SER A 47 -4.80 -5.34 -17.49
CA SER A 47 -5.77 -6.34 -17.97
C SER A 47 -5.75 -7.63 -17.15
N GLN A 48 -6.89 -8.34 -17.09
CA GLN A 48 -6.99 -9.64 -16.39
C GLN A 48 -6.04 -10.67 -16.99
N PRO A 49 -5.32 -11.50 -16.21
CA PRO A 49 -4.29 -12.43 -16.70
C PRO A 49 -4.82 -13.46 -17.72
N LYS A 50 -3.93 -14.02 -18.54
CA LYS A 50 -4.28 -14.90 -19.67
C LYS A 50 -4.93 -16.24 -19.26
N ASP A 51 -4.69 -16.73 -18.04
CA ASP A 51 -5.10 -18.08 -17.57
C ASP A 51 -6.55 -18.19 -17.05
N GLY A 52 -7.44 -17.30 -17.45
CA GLY A 52 -8.87 -17.40 -17.12
C GLY A 52 -9.67 -18.00 -18.29
N TRP A 53 -10.54 -18.97 -18.02
CA TRP A 53 -11.53 -19.61 -18.93
C TRP A 53 -12.52 -18.66 -19.67
N LYS A 54 -12.22 -17.35 -19.78
CA LYS A 54 -13.09 -16.32 -20.39
C LYS A 54 -12.54 -15.69 -21.68
N THR A 55 -11.41 -16.15 -22.20
CA THR A 55 -10.76 -15.62 -23.42
C THR A 55 -11.30 -16.25 -24.70
N LEU A 56 -12.63 -16.37 -24.85
CA LEU A 56 -13.26 -16.97 -26.04
C LEU A 56 -13.19 -16.07 -27.30
N THR A 57 -12.83 -14.78 -27.18
CA THR A 57 -12.81 -13.83 -28.32
C THR A 57 -11.48 -13.09 -28.53
N GLY A 58 -10.43 -13.38 -27.74
CA GLY A 58 -9.11 -12.72 -27.88
C GLY A 58 -9.06 -11.23 -27.51
N MET A 59 -10.15 -10.68 -26.94
CA MET A 59 -10.24 -9.31 -26.45
C MET A 59 -10.33 -9.33 -24.92
N ARG A 60 -9.35 -8.72 -24.24
CA ARG A 60 -9.34 -8.62 -22.77
C ARG A 60 -9.80 -7.22 -22.36
N LEU A 61 -10.71 -7.14 -21.38
CA LEU A 61 -11.08 -5.85 -20.77
C LEU A 61 -9.86 -5.27 -20.06
N ALA A 62 -9.56 -4.00 -20.32
CA ALA A 62 -8.46 -3.28 -19.70
C ALA A 62 -8.99 -2.09 -18.90
N ILE A 63 -8.29 -1.77 -17.82
CA ILE A 63 -8.43 -0.49 -17.13
C ILE A 63 -7.27 0.39 -17.57
N SER A 64 -7.59 1.61 -17.99
CA SER A 64 -6.62 2.61 -18.38
C SER A 64 -6.53 3.68 -17.30
N VAL A 65 -5.32 4.02 -16.89
CA VAL A 65 -5.02 5.11 -15.96
C VAL A 65 -4.09 6.09 -16.67
N GLN A 66 -4.57 7.30 -16.91
CA GLN A 66 -3.78 8.39 -17.46
C GLN A 66 -3.38 9.34 -16.34
N LEU A 67 -2.07 9.59 -16.22
CA LEU A 67 -1.44 10.46 -15.24
C LEU A 67 -0.83 11.63 -16.00
N THR A 68 -1.40 12.82 -15.85
CA THR A 68 -0.93 14.05 -16.50
C THR A 68 -0.48 15.04 -15.44
N VAL A 69 0.77 15.47 -15.52
CA VAL A 69 1.38 16.43 -14.60
C VAL A 69 1.23 17.84 -15.17
N VAL A 70 0.61 18.74 -14.40
CA VAL A 70 0.49 20.16 -14.74
C VAL A 70 1.00 20.97 -13.55
N GLY A 71 2.23 21.48 -13.66
CA GLY A 71 2.91 22.14 -12.54
C GLY A 71 3.11 21.18 -11.37
N ASN A 72 2.50 21.47 -10.22
CA ASN A 72 2.53 20.61 -9.01
C ASN A 72 1.29 19.71 -8.88
N GLN A 73 0.38 19.76 -9.85
CA GLN A 73 -0.85 18.96 -9.85
C GLN A 73 -0.66 17.72 -10.71
N LEU A 74 -1.26 16.62 -10.24
CA LEU A 74 -1.36 15.37 -10.97
C LEU A 74 -2.84 15.10 -11.27
N ASN A 75 -3.21 15.25 -12.53
CA ASN A 75 -4.52 14.87 -13.04
C ASN A 75 -4.51 13.38 -13.36
N VAL A 76 -5.35 12.62 -12.67
CA VAL A 76 -5.46 11.17 -12.84
C VAL A 76 -6.83 10.87 -13.42
N THR A 77 -6.86 10.27 -14.61
CA THR A 77 -8.10 9.83 -15.26
C THR A 77 -8.08 8.32 -15.41
N VAL A 78 -9.10 7.67 -14.85
CA VAL A 78 -9.29 6.21 -14.90
C VAL A 78 -10.45 5.91 -15.84
N GLY A 79 -10.22 5.03 -16.81
CA GLY A 79 -11.21 4.66 -17.81
C GLY A 79 -11.14 3.18 -18.17
N GLU A 80 -12.09 2.76 -19.02
CA GLU A 80 -12.16 1.42 -19.57
C GLU A 80 -11.52 1.42 -20.97
N GLY A 81 -10.76 0.37 -21.28
CA GLY A 81 -10.10 0.19 -22.57
C GLY A 81 -10.12 -1.27 -23.02
N GLN A 82 -9.59 -1.54 -24.21
CA GLN A 82 -9.43 -2.89 -24.73
C GLN A 82 -7.95 -3.25 -24.81
N TRP A 83 -7.63 -4.44 -24.31
CA TRP A 83 -6.31 -5.04 -24.41
C TRP A 83 -6.31 -6.01 -25.60
N SER A 84 -5.43 -5.75 -26.57
CA SER A 84 -5.20 -6.63 -27.70
C SER A 84 -3.93 -7.43 -27.46
N ASP A 85 -4.03 -8.75 -27.49
CA ASP A 85 -2.93 -9.68 -27.19
C ASP A 85 -1.83 -9.74 -28.29
N LYS A 86 -1.84 -8.83 -29.28
CA LYS A 86 -0.91 -8.82 -30.43
C LYS A 86 -0.45 -7.42 -30.86
N ILE A 87 0.25 -6.69 -29.99
CA ILE A 87 0.95 -5.46 -30.42
C ILE A 87 2.45 -5.59 -30.14
N GLY A 88 3.14 -6.23 -31.09
CA GLY A 88 4.52 -5.90 -31.41
C GLY A 88 4.53 -4.73 -32.37
N ALA A 89 5.47 -3.80 -32.20
CA ALA A 89 5.69 -2.60 -33.02
C ALA A 89 4.57 -1.53 -32.99
N GLY A 90 4.48 -0.76 -31.89
CA GLY A 90 4.18 0.67 -32.01
C GLY A 90 2.73 1.14 -32.16
N ALA A 91 1.73 0.47 -31.58
CA ALA A 91 0.37 1.03 -31.50
C ALA A 91 0.05 1.54 -30.09
N VAL A 92 0.48 2.76 -29.80
CA VAL A 92 -0.25 3.61 -28.84
C VAL A 92 -1.50 4.07 -29.57
N GLY A 93 -2.65 3.47 -29.25
CA GLY A 93 -3.95 4.02 -29.65
C GLY A 93 -4.86 3.05 -30.38
N LEU A 94 -5.86 2.57 -29.65
CA LEU A 94 -7.18 2.30 -30.19
C LEU A 94 -8.22 2.73 -29.14
N PHE A 95 -8.38 4.05 -29.02
CA PHE A 95 -9.43 4.71 -28.24
C PHE A 95 -10.81 4.73 -28.98
N LEU A 96 -10.97 4.00 -30.09
CA LEU A 96 -12.12 4.12 -31.01
C LEU A 96 -12.90 2.82 -31.20
N ALA A 97 -13.41 2.23 -30.11
CA ALA A 97 -14.39 1.14 -30.21
C ALA A 97 -15.47 1.21 -29.11
N TRP A 98 -15.82 2.42 -28.66
CA TRP A 98 -16.81 2.63 -27.60
C TRP A 98 -18.29 2.27 -27.93
N PRO A 99 -18.78 2.16 -29.18
CA PRO A 99 -20.21 1.86 -29.37
C PRO A 99 -20.61 0.37 -29.35
N LEU A 100 -19.70 -0.58 -29.56
CA LEU A 100 -20.07 -1.99 -29.84
C LEU A 100 -19.75 -2.99 -28.71
N ALA A 101 -19.14 -2.56 -27.60
CA ALA A 101 -18.77 -3.44 -26.49
C ALA A 101 -19.92 -3.76 -25.49
N ILE A 102 -21.16 -3.44 -25.84
CA ILE A 102 -22.34 -3.70 -24.98
C ILE A 102 -22.77 -5.18 -25.04
N THR A 103 -22.26 -5.99 -25.97
CA THR A 103 -22.76 -7.37 -26.18
C THR A 103 -21.99 -8.48 -25.47
N ALA A 104 -20.90 -8.18 -24.75
CA ALA A 104 -20.25 -9.16 -23.87
C ALA A 104 -20.75 -9.05 -22.42
N GLY A 105 -22.07 -9.19 -22.23
CA GLY A 105 -22.67 -9.34 -20.91
C GLY A 105 -22.36 -10.72 -20.33
N MET A 106 -21.38 -10.79 -19.41
CA MET A 106 -21.38 -11.68 -18.22
C MET A 106 -20.12 -11.45 -17.39
N GLY A 107 -20.21 -10.52 -16.45
CA GLY A 107 -19.12 -10.27 -15.51
C GLY A 107 -19.31 -9.07 -14.60
N ALA A 108 -20.52 -8.85 -14.09
CA ALA A 108 -20.69 -8.01 -12.90
C ALA A 108 -19.93 -8.67 -11.73
N PHE A 109 -18.66 -8.34 -11.52
CA PHE A 109 -17.94 -8.72 -10.30
C PHE A 109 -16.79 -7.72 -10.03
N LYS A 110 -17.01 -6.83 -9.05
CA LYS A 110 -16.04 -5.87 -8.42
C LYS A 110 -15.66 -4.55 -9.13
N GLN A 111 -16.35 -4.10 -10.17
CA GLN A 111 -15.88 -2.99 -11.03
C GLN A 111 -16.09 -1.54 -10.51
N GLN A 112 -16.93 -1.28 -9.50
CA GLN A 112 -17.07 0.09 -8.95
C GLN A 112 -15.96 0.50 -7.96
N LYS A 113 -15.24 -0.46 -7.36
CA LYS A 113 -14.26 -0.16 -6.31
C LYS A 113 -12.87 0.11 -6.85
N LEU A 114 -12.52 -0.39 -8.04
CA LEU A 114 -11.15 -0.29 -8.51
C LEU A 114 -10.70 1.15 -8.79
N PRO A 115 -11.53 2.03 -9.41
CA PRO A 115 -11.18 3.45 -9.52
C PRO A 115 -10.90 4.08 -8.15
N ALA A 116 -11.77 3.82 -7.17
CA ALA A 116 -11.59 4.32 -5.81
C ALA A 116 -10.30 3.80 -5.15
N GLU A 117 -9.96 2.52 -5.32
CA GLU A 117 -8.72 1.94 -4.79
C GLU A 117 -7.47 2.51 -5.48
N ILE A 118 -7.52 2.76 -6.80
CA ILE A 118 -6.44 3.43 -7.54
C ILE A 118 -6.17 4.80 -6.93
N PHE A 119 -7.23 5.59 -6.71
CA PHE A 119 -7.09 6.91 -6.09
C PHE A 119 -6.55 6.83 -4.67
N GLN A 120 -6.97 5.83 -3.88
CA GLN A 120 -6.44 5.61 -2.53
C GLN A 120 -4.95 5.23 -2.53
N VAL A 121 -4.50 4.41 -3.49
CA VAL A 121 -3.08 4.05 -3.62
C VAL A 121 -2.24 5.29 -3.97
N ILE A 122 -2.75 6.14 -4.87
CA ILE A 122 -2.07 7.39 -5.26
C ILE A 122 -2.00 8.34 -4.07
N GLU A 123 -3.12 8.54 -3.37
CA GLU A 123 -3.19 9.38 -2.18
C GLU A 123 -2.25 8.88 -1.09
N SER A 124 -2.25 7.59 -0.80
CA SER A 124 -1.34 6.98 0.18
C SER A 124 0.13 7.17 -0.21
N CYS A 125 0.47 7.02 -1.49
CA CYS A 125 1.82 7.21 -2.00
C CYS A 125 2.29 8.67 -1.87
N ILE A 126 1.41 9.63 -2.17
CA ILE A 126 1.69 11.06 -2.02
C ILE A 126 1.84 11.42 -0.54
N MET A 127 0.93 10.95 0.31
CA MET A 127 0.97 11.20 1.75
C MET A 127 2.21 10.59 2.43
N SER A 128 2.74 9.49 1.89
CA SER A 128 4.00 8.89 2.36
C SER A 128 5.26 9.53 1.76
N GLY A 129 5.10 10.53 0.88
CA GLY A 129 6.21 11.17 0.16
C GLY A 129 6.96 10.20 -0.76
N GLY A 130 6.25 9.23 -1.34
CA GLY A 130 6.83 8.18 -2.17
C GLY A 130 7.57 7.08 -1.39
N LYS A 131 7.65 7.17 -0.07
CA LYS A 131 8.25 6.10 0.75
C LYS A 131 7.30 4.92 0.79
N THR A 132 7.75 3.75 0.34
CA THR A 132 7.01 2.51 0.55
C THR A 132 7.11 2.16 2.02
N VAL A 133 6.07 2.47 2.80
CA VAL A 133 5.91 1.89 4.13
C VAL A 133 5.64 0.41 3.90
N VAL A 134 6.69 -0.39 3.98
CA VAL A 134 6.56 -1.84 4.16
C VAL A 134 5.90 -2.03 5.52
N VAL A 135 4.57 -2.14 5.52
CA VAL A 135 3.86 -2.76 6.63
C VAL A 135 4.18 -4.25 6.49
N ASN A 136 5.37 -4.65 6.93
CA ASN A 136 5.55 -6.04 7.31
C ASN A 136 4.43 -6.33 8.30
N SER A 137 3.59 -7.33 8.03
CA SER A 137 2.55 -7.79 8.96
C SER A 137 3.12 -8.46 10.21
N ALA A 138 4.39 -8.19 10.55
CA ALA A 138 4.88 -8.30 11.92
C ALA A 138 4.44 -7.01 12.62
N GLY A 139 3.65 -7.13 13.69
CA GLY A 139 3.19 -6.00 14.52
C GLY A 139 4.33 -5.03 14.88
N PRO A 140 4.01 -3.82 15.39
CA PRO A 140 4.95 -2.71 15.49
C PRO A 140 6.29 -3.20 16.00
N ALA A 141 7.28 -3.20 15.09
CA ALA A 141 8.64 -3.58 15.43
C ALA A 141 9.12 -2.56 16.45
N VAL A 142 9.08 -2.95 17.73
CA VAL A 142 9.77 -2.24 18.79
C VAL A 142 11.22 -2.10 18.32
N ALA A 143 11.64 -0.87 18.07
CA ALA A 143 13.03 -0.58 17.76
C ALA A 143 13.90 -1.28 18.82
N SER A 144 14.88 -2.07 18.38
CA SER A 144 15.75 -2.82 19.28
C SER A 144 16.27 -1.89 20.37
N GLY A 145 15.87 -2.16 21.62
CA GLY A 145 16.13 -1.27 22.76
C GLY A 145 14.93 -0.47 23.28
N MET A 146 13.69 -0.77 22.87
CA MET A 146 12.48 -0.23 23.52
C MET A 146 11.59 -1.33 24.08
N VAL A 147 11.05 -1.11 25.28
CA VAL A 147 10.09 -1.98 25.96
C VAL A 147 8.75 -1.25 26.12
N ILE A 148 7.67 -1.97 26.41
CA ILE A 148 6.34 -1.39 26.62
C ILE A 148 6.07 -1.34 28.12
N CYS A 149 5.67 -0.18 28.64
CA CYS A 149 5.31 -0.05 30.04
C CYS A 149 4.07 -0.93 30.36
N PRO A 150 4.14 -1.84 31.36
CA PRO A 150 3.01 -2.72 31.68
C PRO A 150 1.79 -1.98 32.23
N LYS A 151 1.98 -0.79 32.83
CA LYS A 151 0.89 -0.01 33.43
C LYS A 151 0.15 0.87 32.44
N CYS A 152 0.87 1.68 31.65
CA CYS A 152 0.25 2.67 30.75
C CYS A 152 0.35 2.33 29.28
N LYS A 153 1.05 1.23 28.93
CA LYS A 153 1.33 0.81 27.55
C LYS A 153 2.13 1.81 26.71
N GLY A 154 2.72 2.84 27.35
CA GLY A 154 3.65 3.76 26.71
C GLY A 154 4.97 3.07 26.36
N GLN A 155 5.52 3.40 25.19
CA GLN A 155 6.80 2.89 24.72
C GLN A 155 7.94 3.61 25.45
N ILE A 156 8.90 2.84 25.97
CA ILE A 156 9.96 3.32 26.87
C ILE A 156 11.29 2.70 26.47
N SER A 157 12.40 3.40 26.74
CA SER A 157 13.73 2.85 26.46
C SER A 157 14.04 1.65 27.35
N ALA A 158 14.57 0.58 26.79
CA ALA A 158 15.12 -0.55 27.52
C ALA A 158 16.20 -0.04 28.49
N GLY A 159 16.15 -0.48 29.75
CA GLY A 159 17.03 0.00 30.82
C GLY A 159 16.53 1.23 31.60
N SER A 160 15.36 1.81 31.26
CA SER A 160 14.77 2.89 32.05
C SER A 160 14.35 2.41 33.44
N LYS A 161 14.71 3.13 34.51
CA LYS A 161 14.30 2.79 35.90
C LYS A 161 12.83 3.13 36.19
N PHE A 162 12.28 4.10 35.46
CA PHE A 162 10.90 4.59 35.60
C PHE A 162 10.28 4.83 34.22
N CYS A 163 8.97 4.71 34.12
CA CYS A 163 8.23 5.05 32.92
C CYS A 163 8.07 6.57 32.80
N ASN A 164 8.53 7.14 31.68
CA ASN A 164 8.40 8.58 31.40
C ASN A 164 6.97 9.06 31.16
N HIS A 165 6.01 8.13 30.98
CA HIS A 165 4.60 8.46 30.75
C HIS A 165 3.74 8.41 32.01
N CYS A 166 4.00 7.46 32.92
CA CYS A 166 3.13 7.23 34.09
C CYS A 166 3.87 7.13 35.44
N GLY A 167 5.19 7.31 35.45
CA GLY A 167 6.01 7.31 36.66
C GLY A 167 6.22 5.95 37.33
N THR A 168 5.75 4.86 36.73
CA THR A 168 5.88 3.51 37.31
C THR A 168 7.32 3.02 37.25
N ARG A 169 7.84 2.46 38.35
CA ARG A 169 9.16 1.82 38.37
C ARG A 169 9.17 0.59 37.48
N LEU A 170 10.23 0.47 36.67
CA LEU A 170 10.42 -0.62 35.70
C LEU A 170 11.64 -1.48 36.06
N ASN A 171 12.48 -0.98 36.98
CA ASN A 171 13.60 -1.75 37.49
C ASN A 171 13.08 -2.75 38.54
N ASN A 172 12.95 -4.00 38.14
CA ASN A 172 12.62 -5.09 39.04
C ASN A 172 13.91 -5.59 39.68
N THR A 173 14.34 -4.98 40.77
CA THR A 173 15.40 -5.53 41.63
C THR A 173 14.82 -5.84 42.99
N CYS A 174 15.15 -7.00 43.55
CA CYS A 174 14.67 -7.39 44.87
C CYS A 174 15.12 -6.36 45.92
N PRO A 175 14.21 -5.83 46.75
CA PRO A 175 14.57 -4.84 47.77
C PRO A 175 15.43 -5.40 48.90
N ASN A 176 15.49 -6.73 49.06
CA ASN A 176 16.26 -7.40 50.10
C ASN A 176 17.68 -7.76 49.66
N CYS A 177 17.85 -8.36 48.48
CA CYS A 177 19.16 -8.84 48.01
C CYS A 177 19.71 -8.10 46.79
N GLY A 178 18.95 -7.19 46.18
CA GLY A 178 19.38 -6.43 44.99
C GLY A 178 19.37 -7.22 43.67
N ALA A 179 19.06 -8.52 43.69
CA ALA A 179 19.03 -9.35 42.49
C ALA A 179 17.95 -8.90 41.49
N PRO A 180 18.17 -9.02 40.17
CA PRO A 180 17.15 -8.77 39.17
C PRO A 180 15.97 -9.74 39.36
N VAL A 181 14.77 -9.21 39.24
CA VAL A 181 13.51 -9.89 39.49
C VAL A 181 12.74 -9.98 38.17
N THR A 182 12.34 -11.19 37.81
CA THR A 182 11.54 -11.43 36.61
C THR A 182 10.15 -10.80 36.76
N GLU A 183 9.68 -10.12 35.72
CA GLU A 183 8.34 -9.50 35.67
C GLU A 183 7.25 -10.53 36.02
N GLY A 184 6.37 -10.19 36.98
CA GLY A 184 5.24 -11.03 37.40
C GLY A 184 5.55 -12.07 38.49
N SER A 185 6.76 -12.10 39.05
CA SER A 185 7.10 -12.98 40.17
C SER A 185 6.58 -12.42 41.51
N ALA A 186 5.90 -13.27 42.30
CA ALA A 186 5.43 -12.91 43.63
C ALA A 186 6.52 -12.99 44.72
N PHE A 187 7.61 -13.72 44.42
CA PHE A 187 8.74 -13.94 45.32
C PHE A 187 10.05 -13.87 44.53
N CYS A 188 11.11 -13.36 45.17
CA CYS A 188 12.45 -13.32 44.61
C CYS A 188 13.02 -14.74 44.50
N SER A 189 13.50 -15.11 43.32
CA SER A 189 14.14 -16.41 43.06
C SER A 189 15.46 -16.61 43.79
N GLU A 190 16.14 -15.52 44.18
CA GLU A 190 17.46 -15.58 44.83
C GLU A 190 17.38 -15.61 46.36
N CYS A 191 16.44 -14.87 46.97
CA CYS A 191 16.39 -14.74 48.45
C CYS A 191 15.03 -15.09 49.07
N GLY A 192 14.02 -15.47 48.28
CA GLY A 192 12.70 -15.86 48.78
C GLY A 192 11.82 -14.72 49.29
N GLN A 193 12.30 -13.46 49.25
CA GLN A 193 11.53 -12.29 49.70
C GLN A 193 10.30 -12.06 48.81
N LYS A 194 9.16 -11.75 49.42
CA LYS A 194 7.94 -11.35 48.70
C LYS A 194 8.11 -9.97 48.04
N LEU A 195 7.73 -9.86 46.77
CA LEU A 195 7.95 -8.69 45.88
C LEU A 195 6.72 -7.80 45.73
#